data_AF-A0A5K1QF49-F1
#
_entry.id   AF-A0A5K1QF49-F1
#
_cell.length_a   1.000
_cell.length_b   1.000
_cell.length_c   1.000
_cell.angle_alpha   90.00
_cell.angle_beta   90.00
_cell.angle_gamma   90.00
#
_symmetry.space_group_name_H-M   'P 1'
#
loop_
_entity.id
_entity.type
_entity.pdbx_description
1 polymer ?
#
loop_
_entity_poly.entity_id
_entity_poly.type
_entity_poly.pdbx_seq_one_letter_code
_entity_poly.pdbx_strand_id
1 'polypeptide(L)' 'MTTGQWVLTMIVFMIPLVNIVMFFVWAFGRGNPNRANFCKALFLFTLLVRLSV' A
#
# COMPACT_ATOMS: atom_id res chain seq x y z
N MET A 1 9.86 -9.20 5.64
CA MET A 1 9.84 -7.86 6.27
C MET A 1 9.72 -8.06 7.77
N THR A 2 10.50 -7.33 8.56
CA THR A 2 10.37 -7.36 10.03
C THR A 2 9.19 -6.48 10.46
N THR A 3 8.69 -6.66 11.69
CA THR A 3 7.60 -5.86 12.25
C THR A 3 7.90 -4.35 12.21
N GLY A 4 9.16 -3.95 12.48
CA GLY A 4 9.58 -2.55 12.40
C GLY A 4 9.44 -1.93 11.00
N GLN A 5 9.64 -2.71 9.93
CA GLN A 5 9.44 -2.22 8.56
C GLN A 5 7.96 -2.00 8.21
N TRP A 6 7.06 -2.78 8.81
CA TRP A 6 5.62 -2.57 8.67
C TRP A 6 5.16 -1.34 9.43
N VAL A 7 5.69 -1.09 10.63
CA VAL A 7 5.43 0.15 11.38
C VAL A 7 5.84 1.37 10.55
N LEU A 8 7.02 1.34 9.92
CA LEU A 8 7.45 2.42 9.03
C LEU A 8 6.50 2.59 7.83
N THR A 9 6.03 1.48 7.24
CA THR A 9 5.07 1.50 6.13
C THR A 9 3.75 2.16 6.55
N MET A 10 3.26 1.92 7.76
CA MET A 10 2.06 2.58 8.31
C MET A 10 2.28 4.07 8.56
N ILE A 11 3.45 4.47 9.08
CA ILE A 11 3.80 5.88 9.28
C ILE A 11 3.81 6.65 7.95
N VAL A 12 4.37 6.05 6.89
CA VAL A 12 4.35 6.65 5.54
C VAL A 12 2.92 6.87 5.04
N PHE A 13 2.00 5.94 5.33
CA PHE A 13 0.59 6.07 4.97
C PHE A 13 -0.17 7.16 5.76
N MET A 14 0.35 7.61 6.90
CA MET A 14 -0.26 8.72 7.65
C MET A 14 -0.04 10.07 6.95
N ILE A 15 0.98 10.18 6.07
CA ILE A 15 1.27 11.40 5.34
C ILE A 15 0.45 11.40 4.03
N PRO A 16 -0.55 12.27 3.85
CA PRO A 16 -1.56 12.13 2.79
C PRO A 16 -0.99 12.15 1.37
N LEU A 17 -0.08 13.08 1.06
CA LEU A 17 0.52 13.16 -0.29
C LEU A 17 1.50 12.02 -0.57
N VAL A 18 2.31 11.66 0.43
CA VAL A 18 3.32 10.60 0.30
C VAL A 18 2.65 9.23 0.25
N ASN A 19 1.56 9.03 0.98
CA ASN A 19 0.75 7.81 0.95
C ASN A 19 0.41 7.44 -0.49
N ILE A 20 -0.20 8.37 -1.25
CA ILE A 20 -0.65 8.11 -2.62
C ILE A 20 0.54 7.76 -3.51
N VAL A 21 1.62 8.55 -3.48
CA VAL A 21 2.79 8.31 -4.33
C VAL A 21 3.48 6.98 -3.98
N MET A 22 3.72 6.72 -2.70
CA MET A 22 4.36 5.49 -2.22
C MET A 22 3.50 4.27 -2.49
N PHE A 23 2.17 4.41 -2.46
CA PHE A 23 1.24 3.35 -2.81
C PHE A 23 1.46 2.86 -4.25
N PHE A 24 1.56 3.78 -5.22
CA PHE A 24 1.87 3.44 -6.61
C PHE A 24 3.29 2.87 -6.76
N VAL A 25 4.28 3.49 -6.13
CA VAL A 25 5.68 3.02 -6.18
C VAL A 25 5.82 1.60 -5.63
N TRP A 26 5.11 1.25 -4.56
CA TRP A 26 5.16 -0.09 -3.97
C TRP A 26 4.25 -1.11 -4.66
N ALA A 27 3.10 -0.70 -5.21
CA ALA A 27 2.21 -1.60 -5.95
C ALA A 27 2.84 -2.08 -7.28
N PHE A 28 3.53 -1.18 -7.99
CA PHE A 28 4.07 -1.44 -9.33
C PHE A 28 5.59 -1.62 -9.37
N GLY A 29 6.31 -1.31 -8.28
CA GLY A 29 7.76 -1.46 -8.20
C GLY A 29 8.23 -2.92 -7.99
N ARG A 30 9.45 -3.22 -8.45
CA ARG A 30 10.18 -4.47 -8.12
C ARG A 30 10.81 -4.35 -6.73
N GLY A 31 9.97 -4.37 -5.69
CA GLY A 31 10.38 -4.27 -4.29
C GLY A 31 10.10 -5.54 -3.48
N ASN A 32 9.90 -5.38 -2.17
CA ASN A 32 9.54 -6.50 -1.29
C ASN A 32 8.15 -7.06 -1.66
N PRO A 33 8.03 -8.37 -1.96
CA PRO A 33 6.78 -8.95 -2.45
C PRO A 33 5.63 -8.83 -1.44
N ASN A 34 5.89 -8.90 -0.13
CA ASN A 34 4.83 -8.81 0.88
C ASN A 34 4.16 -7.43 0.91
N ARG A 35 4.95 -6.35 0.79
CA ARG A 35 4.43 -4.98 0.74
C ARG A 35 3.78 -4.66 -0.59
N ALA A 36 4.31 -5.18 -1.70
CA ALA A 36 3.69 -5.04 -3.01
C ALA A 36 2.32 -5.73 -3.05
N ASN A 37 2.21 -6.94 -2.47
CA ASN A 37 0.93 -7.64 -2.39
C ASN A 37 -0.10 -6.89 -1.52
N PHE A 38 0.34 -6.27 -0.42
CA PHE A 38 -0.52 -5.43 0.41
C PHE A 38 -1.07 -4.22 -0.35
N CYS A 39 -0.24 -3.50 -1.11
CA CYS A 39 -0.69 -2.36 -1.90
C CYS A 39 -1.64 -2.79 -3.04
N LYS A 40 -1.36 -3.92 -3.69
CA LYS A 40 -2.27 -4.51 -4.69
C LYS A 40 -3.62 -4.92 -4.10
N ALA A 41 -3.62 -5.53 -2.90
CA ALA A 41 -4.85 -5.90 -2.20
C ALA A 41 -5.67 -4.67 -1.80
N LEU A 42 -5.03 -3.61 -1.31
CA LEU A 42 -5.70 -2.35 -1.02
C LEU A 42 -6.33 -1.73 -2.28
N PHE A 43 -5.65 -1.77 -3.42
CA PHE A 43 -6.20 -1.28 -4.69
C PHE A 43 -7.46 -2.05 -5.10
N LEU A 44 -7.39 -3.38 -5.03
CA LEU A 44 -8.53 -4.27 -5.28
C LEU A 44 -9.67 -4.00 -4.29
N PHE A 45 -9.38 -3.78 -3.02
CA PHE A 45 -10.36 -3.47 -2.00
C PHE A 45 -11.06 -2.13 -2.28
N THR A 46 -10.33 -1.07 -2.63
CA THR A 46 -10.93 0.21 -3.00
C THR A 46 -11.85 0.07 -4.22
N LEU A 47 -11.44 -0.72 -5.22
CA LEU A 47 -12.25 -1.00 -6.40
C LEU A 47 -13.53 -1.79 -6.04
N LEU A 48 -13.40 -2.85 -5.23
CA LEU A 48 -14.53 -3.65 -4.78
C LEU A 48 -15.53 -2.82 -3.96
N VAL A 49 -15.04 -2.02 -3.00
CA VAL A 49 -15.88 -1.12 -2.20
C VAL A 49 -16.61 -0.11 -3.07
N ARG A 50 -15.98 0.37 -4.16
CA ARG A 50 -16.65 1.27 -5.11
C ARG A 50 -17.61 0.59 -6.07
N LEU A 51 -17.48 -0.70 -6.29
CA LEU A 51 -18.43 -1.48 -7.09
C LEU A 51 -19.65 -1.94 -6.26
N SER A 52 -19.47 -2.12 -4.95
CA SER A 52 -20.50 -2.64 -4.04
C SER A 52 -21.49 -1.58 -3.49
N VAL A 53 -21.35 -0.31 -3.88
CA VAL A 53 -22.18 0.82 -3.44
C VAL A 53 -22.69 1.56 -4.66
#